data_AF-A0AAW4HIV6-F1
#
_entry.id   AF-A0AAW4HIV6-F1
#
_cell.length_a   1.000
_cell.length_b   1.000
_cell.length_c   1.000
_cell.angle_alpha   90.00
_cell.angle_beta   90.00
_cell.angle_gamma   90.00
#
_symmetry.space_group_name_H-M   'P 1'
#
loop_
_entity.id
_entity.type
_entity.pdbx_description
1 polymer ?
#
loop_
_entity_poly.entity_id
_entity_poly.type
_entity_poly.pdbx_seq_one_letter_code
_entity_poly.pdbx_strand_id
1 'polypeptide(L)'
;MKMEITVKKISKGSLFKMLFIGFSLSFFVFFLMCGIASIFGAETVKWEETPVTGVSGLLLALAMWPIFSFFLALFMWCFVAFGLWIYSLAKPLNLVFKEIAESK
;
A
#
# COMPACT_ATOMS: atom_id res chain seq x y z
N MET A 1 -3.88 14.15 -23.28
CA MET A 1 -2.51 14.39 -23.76
C MET A 1 -1.56 13.69 -22.80
N LYS A 2 -0.64 12.85 -23.29
CA LYS A 2 0.41 12.26 -22.45
C LYS A 2 1.55 13.28 -22.38
N MET A 3 1.89 13.75 -21.19
CA MET A 3 3.08 14.59 -20.99
C MET A 3 4.21 13.71 -20.45
N GLU A 4 5.34 13.73 -21.13
CA GLU A 4 6.56 13.07 -20.66
C GLU A 4 7.38 14.09 -19.88
N ILE A 5 7.59 13.83 -18.59
CA ILE A 5 8.44 14.67 -17.76
C ILE A 5 9.68 13.85 -17.40
N THR A 6 10.85 14.35 -17.80
CA THR A 6 12.14 13.76 -17.39
C THR A 6 12.45 14.19 -15.96
N VAL A 7 12.30 13.28 -15.01
CA VAL A 7 12.52 13.57 -13.59
C VAL A 7 13.84 12.93 -13.16
N LYS A 8 14.80 13.72 -12.69
CA LYS A 8 16.11 13.21 -12.26
C LYS A 8 16.00 12.36 -10.98
N LYS A 9 15.11 12.75 -10.05
CA LYS A 9 14.84 12.07 -8.77
C LYS A 9 13.39 12.26 -8.36
N ILE A 10 12.69 11.18 -7.98
CA ILE A 10 11.39 11.28 -7.31
C ILE A 10 11.63 11.59 -5.82
N SER A 11 10.81 12.47 -5.25
CA SER A 11 10.83 12.74 -3.81
C SER A 11 10.44 11.49 -3.01
N LYS A 12 11.23 11.17 -1.99
CA LYS A 12 11.00 10.02 -1.10
C LYS A 12 9.57 10.03 -0.50
N GLY A 13 9.05 11.21 -0.13
CA GLY A 13 7.68 11.33 0.39
C GLY A 13 6.59 11.03 -0.64
N SER A 14 6.83 11.39 -1.91
CA SER A 14 5.87 11.11 -3.00
C SER A 14 5.81 9.62 -3.32
N LEU A 15 6.96 8.94 -3.33
CA LEU A 15 7.04 7.47 -3.45
C LEU A 15 6.28 6.77 -2.31
N PHE A 16 6.52 7.19 -1.08
CA PHE A 16 5.82 6.61 0.08
C PHE A 16 4.32 6.79 -0.05
N LYS A 17 3.85 7.99 -0.40
CA LYS A 17 2.42 8.27 -0.57
C LYS A 17 1.79 7.38 -1.63
N MET A 18 2.45 7.20 -2.77
CA MET A 18 1.97 6.34 -3.85
C MET A 18 1.89 4.87 -3.41
N LEU A 19 2.93 4.35 -2.77
CA LEU A 19 2.97 2.98 -2.26
C LEU A 19 1.93 2.77 -1.16
N PHE A 20 1.82 3.70 -0.21
CA PHE A 20 0.88 3.62 0.89
C PHE A 20 -0.56 3.62 0.40
N ILE A 21 -0.94 4.50 -0.53
CA ILE A 21 -2.31 4.51 -1.10
C ILE A 21 -2.59 3.19 -1.84
N GLY A 22 -1.66 2.72 -2.67
CA GLY A 22 -1.84 1.48 -3.42
C GLY A 22 -1.99 0.25 -2.53
N PHE A 23 -1.10 0.11 -1.54
CA PHE A 23 -1.17 -1.00 -0.58
C PHE A 23 -2.38 -0.88 0.33
N SER A 24 -2.67 0.30 0.87
CA SER A 24 -3.82 0.53 1.73
C SER A 24 -5.12 0.12 1.02
N LEU A 25 -5.35 0.57 -0.22
CA LEU A 25 -6.57 0.18 -0.95
C LEU A 25 -6.64 -1.32 -1.24
N SER A 26 -5.52 -1.93 -1.63
CA SER A 26 -5.47 -3.36 -1.96
C SER A 26 -5.70 -4.24 -0.74
N PHE A 27 -5.06 -3.92 0.38
CA PHE A 27 -5.26 -4.63 1.63
C PHE A 27 -6.65 -4.38 2.22
N PHE A 28 -7.25 -3.21 2.00
CA PHE A 28 -8.61 -2.96 2.48
C PHE A 28 -9.57 -4.01 1.94
N VAL A 29 -9.53 -4.24 0.63
CA VAL A 29 -10.38 -5.25 -0.02
C VAL A 29 -10.06 -6.65 0.50
N PHE A 30 -8.77 -6.98 0.66
CA PHE A 30 -8.34 -8.27 1.20
C PHE A 30 -8.83 -8.52 2.63
N PHE A 31 -8.57 -7.60 3.56
CA PHE A 31 -9.00 -7.71 4.96
C PHE A 31 -10.52 -7.66 5.09
N LEU A 32 -11.22 -6.92 4.23
CA LEU A 32 -12.68 -6.94 4.16
C LEU A 32 -13.18 -8.34 3.77
N MET A 33 -12.60 -8.98 2.75
CA MET A 33 -12.94 -10.36 2.38
C MET A 33 -12.64 -11.35 3.51
N CYS A 34 -11.48 -11.23 4.17
CA CYS A 34 -11.13 -12.06 5.33
C CYS A 34 -12.12 -11.89 6.49
N GLY A 35 -12.53 -10.65 6.77
CA GLY A 35 -13.50 -10.34 7.81
C GLY A 35 -14.90 -10.86 7.49
N ILE A 36 -15.35 -10.75 6.23
CA ILE A 36 -16.61 -11.36 5.77
C ILE A 36 -16.53 -12.89 5.92
N ALA A 37 -15.42 -13.52 5.53
CA ALA A 37 -15.24 -14.95 5.71
C ALA A 37 -15.29 -15.37 7.19
N SER A 38 -14.74 -14.56 8.10
CA SER A 38 -14.81 -14.77 9.54
C SER A 38 -16.25 -14.72 10.08
N ILE A 39 -17.14 -13.90 9.49
CA ILE A 39 -18.57 -13.90 9.83
C ILE A 39 -19.22 -15.25 9.54
N PHE A 40 -18.82 -15.92 8.45
CA PHE A 40 -19.29 -17.27 8.10
C PHE A 40 -18.65 -18.39 8.93
N GLY A 41 -17.81 -18.05 9.92
CA GLY A 41 -17.12 -19.01 10.77
C GLY A 41 -15.79 -19.50 10.23
N ALA A 42 -15.24 -18.86 9.19
CA ALA A 42 -13.89 -19.18 8.73
C ALA A 42 -12.83 -18.65 9.72
N GLU A 43 -11.83 -19.47 10.04
CA GLU A 43 -10.73 -19.12 10.95
C GLU A 43 -9.66 -18.22 10.27
N THR A 44 -10.10 -17.15 9.61
CA THR A 44 -9.23 -16.22 8.86
C THR A 44 -8.57 -15.18 9.74
N VAL A 45 -9.11 -14.93 10.94
CA VAL A 45 -8.62 -13.91 11.87
C VAL A 45 -8.37 -14.56 13.23
N LYS A 46 -7.15 -14.44 13.73
CA LYS A 46 -6.73 -15.04 15.01
C LYS A 46 -6.21 -13.97 15.96
N TRP A 47 -6.58 -14.09 17.22
CA TRP A 47 -6.11 -13.27 18.32
C TRP A 47 -5.56 -14.19 19.40
N GLU A 48 -4.28 -14.04 19.77
CA GLU A 48 -3.62 -14.91 20.76
C GLU A 48 -3.90 -16.40 20.54
N GLU A 49 -3.73 -16.86 19.29
CA GLU A 49 -3.98 -18.25 18.84
C GLU A 49 -5.45 -18.70 18.81
N THR A 50 -6.37 -17.93 19.39
CA THR A 50 -7.81 -18.19 19.31
C THR A 50 -8.40 -17.61 18.02
N PRO A 51 -9.13 -18.40 17.21
CA PRO A 51 -9.83 -17.87 16.05
C PRO A 51 -10.98 -16.98 16.53
N VAL A 52 -10.98 -15.73 16.07
CA VAL A 52 -12.06 -14.78 16.34
C VAL A 52 -13.00 -14.82 15.15
N THR A 53 -14.18 -15.42 15.36
CA THR A 53 -15.24 -15.55 14.35
C THR A 53 -16.35 -14.51 14.56
N GLY A 54 -17.19 -14.31 13.56
CA GLY A 54 -18.34 -13.42 13.62
C GLY A 54 -17.97 -11.94 13.38
N VAL A 55 -18.82 -11.04 13.87
CA VAL A 55 -18.64 -9.59 13.68
C VAL A 55 -17.35 -9.09 14.35
N SER A 56 -16.95 -9.70 15.47
CA SER A 56 -15.68 -9.40 16.15
C SER A 56 -14.47 -9.67 15.28
N GLY A 57 -14.50 -10.73 14.45
CA GLY A 57 -13.43 -11.04 13.51
C GLY A 57 -13.35 -10.05 12.35
N LEU A 58 -14.50 -9.55 11.87
CA LEU A 58 -14.53 -8.45 10.89
C LEU A 58 -13.91 -7.16 11.45
N LEU A 59 -14.27 -6.75 12.68
CA LEU A 59 -13.67 -5.57 13.31
C LEU A 59 -12.17 -5.74 13.50
N LEU A 60 -11.74 -6.93 13.93
CA LEU A 60 -10.32 -7.21 14.12
C LEU A 60 -9.54 -7.17 12.81
N ALA A 61 -10.08 -7.76 11.72
CA ALA A 61 -9.48 -7.67 10.39
C ALA A 61 -9.35 -6.22 9.90
N LEU A 62 -10.38 -5.40 10.10
CA LEU A 62 -10.37 -3.97 9.74
C LEU A 62 -9.40 -3.16 10.59
N ALA A 63 -9.22 -3.50 11.87
CA ALA A 63 -8.22 -2.87 12.73
C ALA A 63 -6.78 -3.25 12.36
N MET A 64 -6.56 -4.48 11.89
CA MET A 64 -5.25 -4.96 11.43
C MET A 64 -4.84 -4.36 10.09
N TRP A 65 -5.81 -4.04 9.22
CA TRP A 65 -5.57 -3.50 7.89
C TRP A 65 -4.60 -2.29 7.84
N PRO A 66 -4.84 -1.17 8.56
CA PRO A 66 -3.97 0.00 8.46
C PRO A 66 -2.57 -0.29 8.98
N ILE A 67 -2.45 -1.13 10.01
CA ILE A 67 -1.17 -1.53 10.60
C ILE A 67 -0.35 -2.32 9.56
N PHE A 68 -0.93 -3.37 8.99
CA PHE A 68 -0.28 -4.19 7.96
C PHE A 68 0.09 -3.38 6.72
N SER A 69 -0.83 -2.54 6.25
CA SER A 69 -0.61 -1.68 5.08
C SER A 69 0.53 -0.70 5.33
N PHE A 70 0.60 -0.10 6.53
CA PHE A 70 1.65 0.84 6.90
C PHE A 70 3.02 0.18 6.98
N PHE A 71 3.13 -0.95 7.69
CA PHE A 71 4.40 -1.67 7.83
C PHE A 71 4.91 -2.18 6.48
N LEU A 72 4.05 -2.75 5.63
CA LEU A 72 4.46 -3.20 4.31
C LEU A 72 4.85 -2.03 3.42
N ALA A 73 4.07 -0.95 3.41
CA ALA A 73 4.40 0.24 2.63
C ALA A 73 5.73 0.83 3.06
N LEU A 74 6.02 0.88 4.37
CA LEU A 74 7.29 1.39 4.90
C LEU A 74 8.46 0.48 4.53
N PHE A 75 8.31 -0.83 4.70
CA PHE A 75 9.32 -1.81 4.30
C PHE A 75 9.61 -1.71 2.79
N MET A 76 8.58 -1.81 1.96
CA MET A 76 8.72 -1.70 0.50
C MET A 76 9.26 -0.34 0.07
N TRP A 77 8.85 0.74 0.73
CA TRP A 77 9.37 2.07 0.45
C TRP A 77 10.88 2.15 0.68
N CYS A 78 11.43 1.54 1.73
CA CYS A 78 12.88 1.49 1.94
C CYS A 78 13.60 0.82 0.76
N PHE A 79 13.14 -0.34 0.31
CA PHE A 79 13.74 -1.05 -0.83
C PHE A 79 13.58 -0.29 -2.15
N VAL A 80 12.37 0.22 -2.42
CA VAL A 80 12.05 0.94 -3.66
C VAL A 80 12.79 2.28 -3.71
N ALA A 81 12.83 3.03 -2.62
CA ALA A 81 13.58 4.28 -2.54
C ALA A 81 15.08 4.06 -2.71
N PHE A 82 15.63 3.00 -2.12
CA PHE A 82 17.03 2.63 -2.28
C PHE A 82 17.34 2.20 -3.73
N GLY A 83 16.51 1.35 -4.33
CA GLY A 83 16.66 0.91 -5.72
C GLY A 83 16.55 2.06 -6.72
N LEU A 84 15.57 2.96 -6.55
CA LEU A 84 15.43 4.17 -7.36
C LEU A 84 16.60 5.13 -7.17
N TRP A 85 17.15 5.22 -5.96
CA TRP A 85 18.33 6.02 -5.70
C TRP A 85 19.53 5.49 -6.47
N ILE A 86 19.81 4.18 -6.41
CA ILE A 86 20.87 3.53 -7.19
C ILE A 86 20.65 3.74 -8.69
N TYR A 87 19.42 3.54 -9.18
CA TYR A 87 19.09 3.70 -10.58
C TYR A 87 19.30 5.15 -11.07
N SER A 88 19.00 6.14 -10.24
CA SER A 88 19.19 7.57 -10.52
C SER A 88 20.67 7.94 -10.72
N LEU A 89 21.63 7.17 -10.21
CA LEU A 89 23.05 7.36 -10.52
C LEU A 89 23.39 6.93 -11.95
N ALA A 90 22.69 5.95 -12.51
CA ALA A 90 22.96 5.43 -13.85
C ALA A 90 22.18 6.19 -14.94
N LYS A 91 20.88 6.43 -14.74
CA LYS A 91 20.01 7.10 -15.73
C LYS A 91 18.93 7.98 -15.10
N PRO A 92 18.53 9.08 -15.76
CA PRO A 92 17.34 9.83 -15.39
C PRO A 92 16.07 8.99 -15.62
N LEU A 93 15.06 9.21 -14.78
CA LEU A 93 13.78 8.51 -14.86
C LEU A 93 12.83 9.31 -15.76
N ASN A 94 12.41 8.74 -16.88
CA ASN A 94 11.36 9.34 -17.72
C ASN A 94 10.00 8.82 -17.25
N LEU A 95 9.17 9.72 -16.71
CA LEU A 95 7.83 9.38 -16.26
C LEU A 95 6.82 9.93 -17.25
N VAL A 96 5.95 9.05 -17.75
CA VAL A 96 4.83 9.42 -18.61
C VAL A 96 3.60 9.61 -17.72
N PHE A 97 3.17 10.86 -17.55
CA PHE A 97 1.96 11.16 -16.80
C PHE A 97 0.75 11.20 -17.76
N LYS A 98 -0.33 10.52 -17.38
CA LYS A 98 -1.54 10.42 -18.21
C LYS A 98 -2.48 11.61 -18.00
N GLU A 99 -2.57 12.10 -16.77
CA GLU A 99 -3.39 13.24 -16.36
C GLU A 99 -2.61 14.06 -15.33
N ILE A 100 -2.51 15.37 -15.57
CA ILE A 100 -1.86 16.32 -14.67
C ILE A 100 -2.95 17.27 -14.21
N ALA A 101 -3.31 17.18 -12.93
CA ALA A 101 -4.13 18.21 -12.29
C ALA A 101 -3.20 19.32 -11.81
N GLU A 102 -3.45 20.56 -12.23
CA GLU A 102 -2.71 21.71 -11.71
C GLU A 102 -2.96 21.83 -10.20
N SER A 103 -1.89 21.75 -9.41
CA SER A 103 -1.97 22.09 -7.99
C SER A 103 -2.03 23.60 -7.88
N LYS A 104 -3.16 24.12 -7.38
CA LYS A 104 -3.37 25.54 -7.11
C LYS A 104 -2.47 26.05 -5.99
#